data_AF-A0A349BAZ9-F1
#
_entry.id   AF-A0A349BAZ9-F1
#
_cell.length_a   1.000
_cell.length_b   1.000
_cell.length_c   1.000
_cell.angle_alpha   90.00
_cell.angle_beta   90.00
_cell.angle_gamma   90.00
#
_symmetry.space_group_name_H-M   'P 1'
#
loop_
_entity.id
_entity.type
_entity.pdbx_description
1 polymer ?
#
loop_
_entity_poly.entity_id
_entity_poly.type
_entity_poly.pdbx_seq_one_letter_code
_entity_poly.pdbx_strand_id
1 'polypeptide(L)' 'MDATVLPMPLRLALADGLHGDITPPPVEGPVLAVGRLVPEKGFDVLIRAAAKASVPVVLVGDGGQEPILRALADEVGA' A
#
# COMPACT_ATOMS: atom_id res chain seq x y z
N MET A 1 -17.85 10.84 -13.05
CA MET A 1 -16.99 10.40 -11.94
C MET A 1 -15.98 11.50 -11.74
N ASP A 2 -16.13 12.30 -10.68
CA ASP A 2 -15.19 13.39 -10.40
C ASP A 2 -13.92 12.79 -9.81
N ALA A 3 -12.84 12.79 -10.58
CA ALA A 3 -11.51 12.43 -10.10
C ALA A 3 -10.74 13.72 -9.78
N THR A 4 -10.45 13.95 -8.50
CA THR A 4 -9.59 15.06 -8.09
C THR A 4 -8.13 14.60 -8.13
N VAL A 5 -7.31 15.28 -8.94
CA VAL A 5 -5.87 15.06 -9.05
C VAL A 5 -5.14 16.05 -8.13
N LEU A 6 -4.34 15.56 -7.18
CA LEU A 6 -3.53 16.38 -6.28
C LEU A 6 -2.03 16.15 -6.50
N PRO A 7 -1.20 17.20 -6.54
CA PRO A 7 0.25 17.08 -6.74
C PRO A 7 0.98 16.63 -5.47
N MET A 8 2.15 15.97 -5.64
CA MET A 8 3.05 15.56 -4.57
C MET A 8 4.24 16.54 -4.45
N PRO A 9 4.71 16.92 -3.24
CA PRO A 9 4.23 16.46 -1.94
C PRO A 9 2.81 16.93 -1.66
N LEU A 10 2.03 16.06 -0.99
CA LEU A 10 0.77 16.41 -0.34
C LEU A 10 1.09 17.54 0.65
N ARG A 11 1.12 18.78 0.15
CA ARG A 11 1.04 19.96 1.00
C ARG A 11 -0.32 19.84 1.63
N LEU A 12 -0.32 19.45 2.91
CA LEU A 12 -1.46 19.35 3.79
C LEU A 12 -2.67 20.11 3.24
N ALA A 13 -3.53 19.41 2.50
CA ALA A 13 -4.92 19.77 2.31
C ALA A 13 -5.70 19.50 3.62
N LEU A 14 -5.05 19.77 4.76
CA LEU A 14 -5.65 19.87 6.08
C LEU A 14 -6.26 21.27 6.28
N ALA A 15 -6.10 22.19 5.33
CA ALA A 15 -6.65 23.53 5.46
C ALA A 15 -8.16 23.59 5.19
N ASP A 16 -8.72 22.82 4.25
CA ASP A 16 -10.16 22.91 3.94
C ASP A 16 -10.70 21.66 3.20
N GLY A 17 -10.87 20.50 3.86
CA GLY A 17 -11.86 19.57 3.30
C GLY A 17 -11.80 18.08 3.61
N LEU A 18 -10.70 17.49 4.08
CA LEU A 18 -10.74 16.08 4.53
C LEU A 18 -11.29 16.00 5.97
N HIS A 19 -12.55 16.42 6.13
CA HIS A 19 -13.29 16.38 7.39
C HIS A 19 -14.10 15.08 7.47
N GLY A 20 -13.42 13.95 7.29
CA GLY A 20 -13.94 12.68 7.78
C GLY A 20 -13.24 12.39 9.09
N ASP A 21 -13.97 11.98 10.12
CA ASP A 21 -13.34 11.40 11.30
C ASP A 21 -12.36 10.33 10.83
N ILE A 22 -11.08 10.48 11.17
CA ILE A 22 -10.07 9.46 10.86
C ILE A 22 -10.53 8.21 11.60
N THR A 23 -11.18 7.33 10.86
CA THR A 23 -11.68 6.08 11.44
C THR A 23 -10.45 5.23 11.72
N PRO A 24 -10.31 4.69 12.94
CA PRO A 24 -9.21 3.79 13.21
C PRO A 24 -9.22 2.65 12.19
N PRO A 25 -8.05 2.19 11.72
CA PRO A 25 -8.01 1.05 10.83
C PRO A 25 -8.71 -0.13 11.54
N PRO A 26 -9.47 -0.95 10.79
CA PRO A 26 -9.99 -2.21 11.33
C PRO A 26 -8.85 -3.01 11.97
N VAL A 27 -9.10 -3.57 13.16
CA VAL A 27 -8.11 -4.42 13.86
C VAL A 27 -7.93 -5.79 13.22
N GLU A 28 -8.83 -6.14 12.30
CA GLU A 28 -8.83 -7.39 11.54
C GLU A 28 -8.78 -7.09 10.04
N GLY A 29 -8.07 -7.93 9.29
CA GLY A 29 -8.01 -7.87 7.84
C GLY A 29 -6.58 -7.77 7.29
N PRO A 30 -6.45 -7.75 5.95
CA PRO A 30 -5.16 -7.66 5.30
C PRO A 30 -4.54 -6.27 5.46
N VAL A 31 -3.20 -6.22 5.44
CA VAL A 31 -2.49 -4.97 5.22
C VAL A 31 -2.65 -4.57 3.75
N LEU A 32 -3.25 -3.41 3.49
CA LEU A 32 -3.38 -2.85 2.14
C LEU A 32 -2.25 -1.86 1.87
N ALA A 33 -1.55 -2.03 0.76
CA ALA A 33 -0.58 -1.04 0.27
C ALA A 33 -0.83 -0.70 -1.20
N VAL A 34 -0.84 0.60 -1.50
CA VAL A 34 -1.23 1.14 -2.82
C VAL A 34 -0.10 1.99 -3.40
N GLY A 35 0.27 1.73 -4.65
CA GLY A 35 1.23 2.55 -5.39
C GLY A 35 1.90 1.81 -6.55
N ARG A 36 2.67 2.54 -7.37
CA ARG A 36 3.46 1.93 -8.46
C ARG A 36 4.40 0.84 -7.93
N LEU A 37 4.42 -0.31 -8.58
CA LEU A 37 5.30 -1.44 -8.27
C LEU A 37 6.71 -1.17 -8.80
N VAL A 38 7.43 -0.32 -8.07
CA VAL A 38 8.81 0.10 -8.35
C VAL A 38 9.66 -0.03 -7.09
N PRO A 39 11.00 -0.16 -7.20
CA PRO A 39 11.86 -0.45 -6.05
C PRO A 39 11.76 0.57 -4.91
N GLU A 40 11.61 1.86 -5.23
CA GLU A 40 11.50 2.96 -4.26
C GLU A 40 10.30 2.84 -3.29
N LYS A 41 9.30 1.98 -3.59
CA LYS A 41 8.15 1.75 -2.70
C LYS A 41 8.42 0.71 -1.60
N GLY A 42 9.48 -0.10 -1.72
CA GLY A 42 9.85 -1.07 -0.69
C GLY A 42 8.78 -2.15 -0.43
N PHE A 43 8.00 -2.53 -1.44
CA PHE A 43 6.97 -3.57 -1.28
C PHE A 43 7.55 -4.94 -0.91
N ASP A 44 8.80 -5.20 -1.27
CA ASP A 44 9.55 -6.39 -0.85
C ASP A 44 9.73 -6.45 0.67
N VAL A 45 10.03 -5.31 1.31
CA VAL A 45 10.13 -5.20 2.77
C VAL A 45 8.78 -5.49 3.42
N LEU A 46 7.70 -4.94 2.86
CA LEU A 46 6.34 -5.17 3.34
C LEU A 46 5.95 -6.65 3.25
N ILE A 47 6.19 -7.31 2.12
CA ILE A 47 5.91 -8.74 1.92
C ILE A 47 6.64 -9.59 2.97
N ARG A 48 7.95 -9.33 3.17
CA ARG A 48 8.74 -10.05 4.18
C ARG A 48 8.26 -9.80 5.61
N ALA A 49 7.80 -8.59 5.91
CA ALA A 49 7.24 -8.26 7.22
C ALA A 49 5.89 -8.96 7.43
N ALA A 50 5.04 -8.98 6.42
CA ALA A 50 3.73 -9.63 6.46
C ALA A 50 3.85 -11.14 6.71
N ALA A 51 4.76 -11.81 6.00
CA ALA A 51 5.07 -13.22 6.22
C ALA A 51 5.51 -13.51 7.66
N LYS A 52 6.44 -12.70 8.20
CA LYS A 52 6.93 -12.86 9.58
C LYS A 52 5.85 -12.62 10.63
N ALA A 53 4.93 -11.70 10.38
CA ALA A 53 3.82 -11.40 11.26
C ALA A 53 2.62 -12.34 11.05
N SER A 54 2.67 -13.22 10.05
CA SER A 54 1.56 -14.09 9.63
C SER A 54 0.26 -13.30 9.38
N VAL A 55 0.40 -12.13 8.74
CA VAL A 55 -0.73 -11.29 8.34
C VAL A 55 -0.86 -11.28 6.82
N PRO A 56 -2.07 -11.40 6.25
CA PRO A 56 -2.27 -11.28 4.81
C PRO A 56 -1.91 -9.88 4.31
N VAL A 57 -1.35 -9.77 3.10
CA VAL A 57 -1.05 -8.50 2.45
C VAL A 57 -1.71 -8.39 1.08
N VAL A 58 -2.22 -7.21 0.75
CA VAL A 58 -2.77 -6.89 -0.56
C VAL A 58 -2.01 -5.70 -1.14
N LEU A 59 -1.38 -5.91 -2.29
CA LEU A 59 -0.70 -4.86 -3.05
C LEU A 59 -1.57 -4.42 -4.22
N VAL A 60 -1.79 -3.12 -4.35
CA VAL A 60 -2.58 -2.54 -5.45
C VAL A 60 -1.73 -1.56 -6.24
N GLY A 61 -1.53 -1.85 -7.51
CA GLY A 61 -0.82 -1.01 -8.46
C GLY A 61 -0.18 -1.81 -9.59
N ASP A 62 0.57 -1.11 -10.43
CA ASP A 62 1.28 -1.66 -11.59
C ASP A 62 2.74 -1.18 -11.60
N GLY A 63 3.62 -1.92 -12.27
CA GLY A 63 5.01 -1.51 -12.48
C GLY A 63 5.97 -2.67 -12.74
N GLY A 64 7.21 -2.33 -13.08
CA GLY A 64 8.22 -3.32 -13.49
C GLY A 64 8.64 -4.32 -12.41
N GLN A 65 8.31 -4.08 -11.13
CA GLN A 65 8.59 -5.03 -10.05
C GLN A 65 7.52 -6.11 -9.87
N GLU A 66 6.39 -6.07 -10.59
CA GLU A 66 5.31 -7.04 -10.38
C GLU A 66 5.79 -8.51 -10.41
N PRO A 67 6.59 -8.97 -11.41
CA PRO A 67 7.01 -10.37 -11.45
C PRO A 67 7.88 -10.78 -10.26
N ILE A 68 8.74 -9.88 -9.79
CA ILE A 68 9.67 -10.13 -8.68
C ILE A 68 8.90 -10.13 -7.35
N LEU A 69 7.98 -9.19 -7.16
CA LEU A 69 7.14 -9.12 -5.95
C LEU A 69 6.21 -10.32 -5.84
N ARG A 70 5.66 -10.80 -6.97
CA ARG A 70 4.84 -12.02 -7.01
C ARG A 70 5.66 -13.25 -6.63
N ALA A 71 6.85 -13.43 -7.23
CA ALA A 71 7.74 -14.52 -6.89
C ALA A 71 8.18 -14.50 -5.42
N LEU A 72 8.44 -13.30 -4.87
CA LEU A 72 8.77 -13.13 -3.46
C LEU A 72 7.60 -13.53 -2.54
N ALA A 73 6.37 -13.13 -2.86
CA ALA A 73 5.19 -13.52 -2.09
C ALA A 73 5.02 -15.05 -2.04
N ASP A 74 5.19 -15.71 -3.19
CA ASP A 74 5.15 -17.18 -3.27
C ASP A 74 6.29 -17.83 -2.44
N GLU A 75 7.50 -17.26 -2.47
CA GLU A 75 8.66 -17.77 -1.71
C GLU A 75 8.45 -17.70 -0.19
N VAL A 76 7.86 -16.60 0.30
CA VAL A 76 7.72 -16.37 1.75
C VAL A 76 6.36 -16.78 2.31
N GLY A 77 5.41 -17.18 1.46
CA GLY A 77 4.06 -17.56 1.86
C GLY A 77 3.23 -16.39 2.39
N ALA A 78 3.30 -15.23 1.73
CA ALA A 78 2.55 -14.02 2.06
C ALA A 78 1.35 -13.78 1.13
#